data_AF-A0A1W0WZN2-F1
#
_entry.id   AF-A0A1W0WZN2-F1
#
_cell.length_a   1.000
_cell.length_b   1.000
_cell.length_c   1.000
_cell.angle_alpha   90.00
_cell.angle_beta   90.00
_cell.angle_gamma   90.00
#
_symmetry.space_group_name_H-M   'P 1'
#
loop_
_entity.id
_entity.type
_entity.pdbx_description
1 polymer ?
#
loop_
_entity_poly.entity_id
_entity_poly.type
_entity_poly.pdbx_seq_one_letter_code
_entity_poly.pdbx_strand_id
1 'polypeptide(L)'
;MVPGSVASQTPSAAANESSSPTISEEQHFLDLAYQIQRANRATHSAVEQSESSESSVSIITVETAPESLREEEEAEPVRELGQIDRLNLTKIILKRNKSRVTGEANPRKHETTKGSMADLRTLANFHVIETLKKNPKLVEEVSEVAKDAASSLGLLLKDPVIADAFLPVPVTLLPSLTSHHAVHEVLQLQPEINLLMHRVSHDRNFLTQSLAGVSSVDPFIKSLLNIYNQVDIDAQWELDFIRSDYLLHCNDPTLSFVDAVKAGSYKQVEVNMICIAFAGLSSRMQDVHNRVLNFLECDVVPAENAGDVLPLYGGALKLAHGVYSKNFPATGKRQQVLLTVIHPEERNTMDQRMVEFESGLLCLRRTFQQIGERATLDEEGRLLIEGLEVAVVYYRVGYAPPHYASDKDWETRLLIEKSSAIKCPSVAHQLSGFKKIQQELSRPEVLVKFISEKSVRDRMLETCVGQWDVSSSAEEATKHIQKAFQSPELYVLKPNREGGGNNFYDGQLISRLKEVYQTDQAKEFILMERILPPLQENFLVRPQKPTELLHTVSEIGIFGVIIARGDEIICNAFAKDILVRTKASTVGEGGVATGYACLSSAIILKSA
;
A
#
# COMPACT_ATOMS: atom_id res chain seq x y z
N MET A 1 -28.29 -29.87 -73.09
CA MET A 1 -27.51 -31.09 -72.86
C MET A 1 -26.59 -30.81 -71.67
N VAL A 2 -26.79 -31.54 -70.57
CA VAL A 2 -25.82 -31.79 -69.48
C VAL A 2 -25.01 -33.02 -69.97
N PRO A 3 -23.70 -33.26 -69.69
CA PRO A 3 -23.17 -33.35 -68.31
C PRO A 3 -21.67 -33.12 -68.00
N GLY A 4 -21.41 -32.96 -66.69
CA GLY A 4 -20.28 -33.55 -65.95
C GLY A 4 -18.98 -32.72 -65.82
N SER A 5 -18.08 -32.90 -64.85
CA SER A 5 -18.06 -33.38 -63.45
C SER A 5 -16.57 -33.42 -63.03
N VAL A 6 -16.26 -32.96 -61.81
CA VAL A 6 -15.23 -33.53 -60.88
C VAL A 6 -13.72 -33.24 -61.07
N ALA A 7 -13.18 -32.63 -60.01
CA ALA A 7 -11.90 -32.83 -59.27
C ALA A 7 -10.52 -32.34 -59.76
N SER A 8 -9.92 -31.59 -58.81
CA SER A 8 -8.56 -31.68 -58.25
C SER A 8 -7.33 -31.56 -59.14
N GLN A 9 -6.49 -30.56 -58.83
CA GLN A 9 -5.03 -30.73 -58.70
C GLN A 9 -4.44 -29.60 -57.82
N THR A 10 -3.62 -30.01 -56.86
CA THR A 10 -2.72 -29.22 -56.02
C THR A 10 -1.61 -28.56 -56.85
N PRO A 11 -0.88 -27.56 -56.30
CA PRO A 11 0.45 -27.91 -55.81
C PRO A 11 0.96 -27.15 -54.57
N SER A 12 1.80 -27.89 -53.83
CA SER A 12 3.05 -27.47 -53.18
C SER A 12 3.02 -26.65 -51.90
N ALA A 13 3.37 -27.35 -50.82
CA ALA A 13 3.81 -26.84 -49.54
C ALA A 13 5.10 -26.01 -49.65
N ALA A 14 5.12 -24.86 -48.97
CA ALA A 14 6.33 -24.23 -48.46
C ALA A 14 6.15 -24.10 -46.95
N ALA A 15 6.96 -24.84 -46.20
CA ALA A 15 7.02 -24.79 -44.75
C ALA A 15 7.55 -23.41 -44.33
N ASN A 16 6.77 -22.67 -43.55
CA ASN A 16 7.26 -21.55 -42.76
C ASN A 16 7.29 -21.99 -41.30
N GLU A 17 8.49 -22.02 -40.77
CA GLU A 17 8.82 -22.38 -39.41
C GLU A 17 8.04 -21.51 -38.43
N SER A 18 7.22 -22.17 -37.62
CA SER A 18 6.63 -21.60 -36.42
C SER A 18 7.75 -21.30 -35.42
N SER A 19 8.02 -20.02 -35.16
CA SER A 19 8.78 -19.62 -33.98
C SER A 19 7.92 -19.88 -32.74
N SER A 20 8.07 -21.08 -32.18
CA SER A 20 7.64 -21.42 -30.83
C SER A 20 8.43 -20.52 -29.86
N PRO A 21 7.81 -20.02 -28.77
CA PRO A 21 8.57 -19.34 -27.73
C PRO A 21 9.67 -20.30 -27.26
N THR A 22 10.90 -19.78 -27.20
CA THR A 22 12.03 -20.61 -26.78
C THR A 22 11.77 -21.14 -25.38
N ILE A 23 12.16 -22.39 -25.13
CA ILE A 23 12.07 -23.06 -23.82
C ILE A 23 12.58 -22.16 -22.68
N SER A 24 13.45 -21.18 -22.95
CA SER A 24 13.95 -20.22 -21.96
C SER A 24 12.93 -19.22 -21.40
N GLU A 25 11.89 -18.81 -22.17
CA GLU A 25 10.89 -17.85 -21.70
C GLU A 25 9.86 -18.53 -20.78
N GLU A 26 9.37 -19.73 -21.15
CA GLU A 26 8.54 -20.54 -20.25
C GLU A 26 9.28 -20.92 -18.96
N GLN A 27 10.58 -21.24 -19.06
CA GLN A 27 11.41 -21.49 -17.87
C GLN A 27 11.53 -20.24 -16.99
N HIS A 28 11.65 -19.05 -17.58
CA HIS A 28 11.72 -17.79 -16.83
C HIS A 28 10.39 -17.43 -16.13
N PHE A 29 9.25 -17.71 -16.76
CA PHE A 29 7.93 -17.51 -16.14
C PHE A 29 7.67 -18.52 -15.01
N LEU A 30 8.06 -19.78 -15.20
CA LEU A 30 8.04 -20.79 -14.15
C LEU A 30 9.00 -20.44 -13.02
N ASP A 31 10.19 -19.91 -13.32
CA ASP A 31 11.15 -19.45 -12.32
C ASP A 31 10.65 -18.23 -11.55
N LEU A 32 9.94 -17.27 -12.17
CA LEU A 32 9.38 -16.12 -11.46
C LEU A 32 8.19 -16.53 -10.57
N ALA A 33 7.28 -17.35 -11.08
CA ALA A 33 6.18 -17.92 -10.30
C ALA A 33 6.72 -18.82 -9.16
N TYR A 34 7.80 -19.57 -9.42
CA TYR A 34 8.51 -20.37 -8.43
C TYR A 34 9.28 -19.50 -7.43
N GLN A 35 9.88 -18.38 -7.82
CA GLN A 35 10.55 -17.44 -6.90
C GLN A 35 9.53 -16.79 -5.96
N ILE A 36 8.37 -16.37 -6.49
CA ILE A 36 7.24 -15.86 -5.70
C ILE A 36 6.70 -16.94 -4.76
N GLN A 37 6.51 -18.19 -5.23
CA GLN A 37 6.08 -19.30 -4.38
C GLN A 37 7.15 -19.79 -3.39
N ARG A 38 8.44 -19.73 -3.73
CA ARG A 38 9.56 -20.17 -2.89
C ARG A 38 9.85 -19.16 -1.79
N ALA A 39 9.66 -17.87 -2.04
CA ALA A 39 9.61 -16.85 -0.99
C ALA A 39 8.52 -17.17 0.05
N ASN A 40 7.39 -17.75 -0.38
CA ASN A 40 6.27 -18.16 0.48
C ASN A 40 6.45 -19.54 1.16
N ARG A 41 7.24 -20.46 0.61
CA ARG A 41 7.52 -21.77 1.24
C ARG A 41 8.74 -21.75 2.17
N ALA A 42 9.69 -20.84 1.96
CA ALA A 42 10.87 -20.71 2.80
C ALA A 42 10.54 -20.24 4.23
N THR A 43 9.42 -19.54 4.43
CA THR A 43 8.90 -19.13 5.75
C THR A 43 8.42 -20.30 6.60
N HIS A 44 7.96 -21.41 6.01
CA HIS A 44 7.58 -22.62 6.76
C HIS A 44 8.78 -23.48 7.19
N SER A 45 9.89 -23.45 6.45
CA SER A 45 11.06 -24.32 6.72
C SER A 45 12.20 -23.61 7.45
N ALA A 46 12.32 -22.28 7.37
CA ALA A 46 13.43 -21.54 7.99
C ALA A 46 13.26 -21.32 9.50
N VAL A 47 12.06 -21.52 10.04
CA VAL A 47 11.79 -21.44 11.50
C VAL A 47 12.28 -22.71 12.21
N GLU A 48 12.32 -23.87 11.55
CA GLU A 48 12.80 -25.13 12.17
C GLU A 48 14.32 -25.33 12.05
N GLN A 49 15.02 -24.61 11.18
CA GLN A 49 16.45 -24.87 10.90
C GLN A 49 17.42 -23.82 11.44
N SER A 50 16.94 -22.75 12.09
CA SER A 50 17.82 -21.70 12.64
C SER A 50 18.40 -22.00 14.04
N GLU A 51 18.13 -23.18 14.61
CA GLU A 51 18.70 -23.63 15.88
C GLU A 51 19.97 -24.51 15.77
N SER A 52 20.50 -24.76 14.57
CA SER A 52 21.71 -25.60 14.47
C SER A 52 22.60 -25.26 13.27
N SER A 53 23.58 -24.37 13.46
CA SER A 53 24.99 -24.59 13.04
C SER A 53 25.81 -23.30 13.07
N GLU A 54 26.78 -23.24 13.98
CA GLU A 54 27.97 -22.39 13.87
C GLU A 54 28.98 -23.04 12.91
N SER A 55 29.71 -22.26 12.11
CA SER A 55 31.18 -22.36 11.97
C SER A 55 31.81 -21.45 10.89
N SER A 56 32.87 -20.74 11.33
CA SER A 56 34.16 -20.43 10.70
C SER A 56 34.32 -19.63 9.37
N VAL A 57 34.76 -18.36 9.56
CA VAL A 57 36.03 -17.71 9.13
C VAL A 57 36.55 -17.85 7.68
N SER A 58 36.79 -16.72 7.01
CA SER A 58 38.12 -16.33 6.48
C SER A 58 38.18 -14.86 6.01
N ILE A 59 39.15 -14.12 6.56
CA ILE A 59 39.52 -12.73 6.24
C ILE A 59 40.58 -12.77 5.14
N ILE A 60 40.44 -11.96 4.08
CA ILE A 60 41.48 -11.70 3.10
C ILE A 60 41.76 -10.19 3.07
N THR A 61 42.96 -9.83 3.53
CA THR A 61 43.62 -8.53 3.38
C THR A 61 44.28 -8.42 2.00
N VAL A 62 44.19 -7.26 1.36
CA VAL A 62 45.07 -6.88 0.25
C VAL A 62 45.59 -5.45 0.47
N GLU A 63 46.90 -5.31 0.33
CA GLU A 63 47.73 -4.12 0.59
C GLU A 63 47.68 -3.05 -0.51
N THR A 64 48.06 -1.84 -0.09
CA THR A 64 48.32 -0.56 -0.80
C THR A 64 49.46 -0.64 -1.84
N ALA A 65 49.50 0.13 -2.94
CA ALA A 65 49.96 1.55 -3.13
C ALA A 65 50.30 1.76 -4.65
N PRO A 66 50.84 2.89 -5.20
CA PRO A 66 50.92 4.30 -4.78
C PRO A 66 50.52 5.36 -5.87
N GLU A 67 50.75 6.63 -5.52
CA GLU A 67 50.51 7.96 -6.15
C GLU A 67 51.09 8.27 -7.55
N SER A 68 50.52 9.35 -8.14
CA SER A 68 51.13 10.48 -8.91
C SER A 68 50.24 10.83 -10.13
N LEU A 69 49.96 12.06 -10.60
CA LEU A 69 50.61 13.38 -10.62
C LEU A 69 49.55 14.51 -10.68
N ARG A 70 50.01 15.73 -10.35
CA ARG A 70 49.31 17.04 -10.33
C ARG A 70 49.14 17.66 -11.73
N GLU A 71 48.16 18.55 -11.90
CA GLU A 71 48.40 19.95 -12.35
C GLU A 71 47.14 20.82 -12.17
N GLU A 72 47.37 22.10 -11.88
CA GLU A 72 46.46 23.15 -11.40
C GLU A 72 45.85 23.97 -12.55
N GLU A 73 44.66 24.53 -12.36
CA GLU A 73 44.29 25.83 -12.96
C GLU A 73 43.26 26.57 -12.09
N GLU A 74 43.53 27.84 -11.85
CA GLU A 74 42.88 28.76 -10.89
C GLU A 74 41.52 29.33 -11.39
N ALA A 75 40.58 29.56 -10.47
CA ALA A 75 39.56 30.61 -10.60
C ALA A 75 39.02 31.09 -9.22
N GLU A 76 38.88 32.41 -9.11
CA GLU A 76 38.64 33.31 -7.96
C GLU A 76 37.32 33.14 -7.13
N PRO A 77 37.19 33.83 -5.96
CA PRO A 77 36.47 33.32 -4.80
C PRO A 77 34.97 33.67 -4.76
N VAL A 78 34.14 32.68 -4.41
CA VAL A 78 32.74 32.88 -4.03
C VAL A 78 32.63 32.99 -2.51
N ARG A 79 31.97 34.07 -2.09
CA ARG A 79 31.66 34.53 -0.74
C ARG A 79 31.36 33.41 0.27
N GLU A 80 32.06 33.46 1.40
CA GLU A 80 31.78 32.69 2.63
C GLU A 80 30.33 32.86 3.09
N LEU A 81 29.55 31.78 3.00
CA LEU A 81 28.34 31.57 3.77
C LEU A 81 28.62 30.50 4.82
N GLY A 82 28.94 30.97 6.02
CA GLY A 82 28.66 30.35 7.32
C GLY A 82 28.83 28.84 7.44
N GLN A 83 30.08 28.38 7.62
CA GLN A 83 30.36 27.16 8.38
C GLN A 83 29.80 27.30 9.80
N ILE A 84 28.56 26.90 10.03
CA ILE A 84 28.06 26.61 11.37
C ILE A 84 28.63 25.24 11.76
N ASP A 85 29.86 25.28 12.25
CA ASP A 85 30.52 24.38 13.19
C ASP A 85 30.03 22.91 13.26
N ARG A 86 30.16 22.16 12.15
CA ARG A 86 30.06 20.67 12.15
C ARG A 86 30.92 20.03 13.24
N LEU A 87 32.07 20.65 13.54
CA LEU A 87 32.97 20.25 14.62
C LEU A 87 32.33 20.32 16.02
N ASN A 88 31.36 21.22 16.26
CA ASN A 88 30.66 21.26 17.55
C ASN A 88 29.60 20.17 17.67
N LEU A 89 28.92 19.79 16.59
CA LEU A 89 27.92 18.72 16.63
C LEU A 89 28.59 17.37 16.95
N THR A 90 29.64 17.02 16.22
CA THR A 90 30.42 15.79 16.44
C THR A 90 31.08 15.79 17.83
N LYS A 91 31.56 16.96 18.32
CA LYS A 91 32.10 17.09 19.69
C LYS A 91 31.04 16.97 20.79
N ILE A 92 29.82 17.48 20.58
CA ILE A 92 28.71 17.36 21.54
C ILE A 92 28.24 15.90 21.65
N ILE A 93 28.16 15.19 20.52
CA ILE A 93 27.77 13.78 20.45
C ILE A 93 28.87 12.89 21.06
N LEU A 94 30.15 13.13 20.72
CA LEU A 94 31.28 12.36 21.26
C LEU A 94 31.57 12.63 22.75
N LYS A 95 31.36 13.85 23.27
CA LYS A 95 31.59 14.14 24.71
C LYS A 95 30.61 13.42 25.62
N ARG A 96 29.37 13.17 25.18
CA ARG A 96 28.34 12.47 25.97
C ARG A 96 28.50 10.95 25.96
N ASN A 97 28.98 10.37 24.87
CA ASN A 97 29.28 8.92 24.82
C ASN A 97 30.53 8.54 25.62
N LYS A 98 31.53 9.44 25.75
CA LYS A 98 32.71 9.19 26.62
C LYS A 98 32.46 9.35 28.11
N SER A 99 31.45 10.11 28.53
CA SER A 99 31.17 10.36 29.96
C SER A 99 30.44 9.23 30.68
N ARG A 100 30.24 8.08 30.02
CA ARG A 100 29.64 6.87 30.62
C ARG A 100 30.56 5.64 30.65
N VAL A 101 31.83 5.78 30.26
CA VAL A 101 32.81 4.65 30.23
C VAL A 101 33.89 4.78 31.32
N THR A 102 33.89 5.82 32.15
CA THR A 102 34.83 5.96 33.27
C THR A 102 34.08 5.92 34.61
N GLY A 103 33.65 4.73 34.99
CA GLY A 103 33.32 4.35 36.36
C GLY A 103 34.00 3.02 36.64
N GLU A 104 34.78 2.95 37.71
CA GLU A 104 35.75 1.91 38.02
C GLU A 104 35.20 0.47 37.98
N ALA A 105 36.13 -0.43 37.62
CA ALA A 105 35.92 -1.83 37.31
C ALA A 105 35.31 -2.67 38.46
N ASN A 106 34.40 -3.57 38.09
CA ASN A 106 34.21 -4.84 38.78
C ASN A 106 33.89 -5.92 37.71
N PRO A 107 34.71 -6.97 37.50
CA PRO A 107 34.55 -7.86 36.37
C PRO A 107 33.54 -8.97 36.72
N ARG A 108 32.27 -8.76 36.38
CA ARG A 108 31.33 -9.87 36.17
C ARG A 108 30.88 -9.84 34.72
N LYS A 109 31.14 -10.95 34.03
CA LYS A 109 30.69 -11.27 32.68
C LYS A 109 29.20 -10.95 32.57
N HIS A 110 28.86 -9.95 31.76
CA HIS A 110 27.53 -9.86 31.16
C HIS A 110 27.72 -10.06 29.66
N GLU A 111 27.26 -11.21 29.19
CA GLU A 111 26.88 -11.41 27.80
C GLU A 111 25.88 -10.31 27.43
N THR A 112 26.32 -9.35 26.61
CA THR A 112 25.42 -8.45 25.90
C THR A 112 24.70 -9.27 24.83
N THR A 113 23.49 -9.71 25.18
CA THR A 113 22.54 -10.31 24.25
C THR A 113 22.15 -9.29 23.17
N LYS A 114 22.00 -9.73 21.92
CA LYS A 114 21.64 -8.91 20.74
C LYS A 114 20.40 -8.02 20.93
N GLY A 115 19.54 -8.30 21.92
CA GLY A 115 18.39 -7.47 22.28
C GLY A 115 18.73 -6.06 22.78
N SER A 116 19.90 -5.85 23.40
CA SER A 116 20.25 -4.52 23.95
C SER A 116 20.60 -3.47 22.89
N MET A 117 21.00 -3.90 21.68
CA MET A 117 21.50 -2.99 20.64
C MET A 117 20.36 -2.31 19.86
N ALA A 118 19.22 -3.00 19.70
CA ALA A 118 18.01 -2.43 19.09
C ALA A 118 17.37 -1.36 19.99
N ASP A 119 17.30 -1.63 21.30
CA ASP A 119 16.80 -0.65 22.28
C ASP A 119 17.71 0.59 22.39
N LEU A 120 19.02 0.44 22.22
CA LEU A 120 19.98 1.56 22.15
C LEU A 120 19.77 2.44 20.90
N ARG A 121 19.41 1.86 19.74
CA ARG A 121 19.10 2.61 18.51
C ARG A 121 17.77 3.36 18.61
N THR A 122 16.77 2.77 19.26
CA THR A 122 15.50 3.42 19.59
C THR A 122 15.70 4.64 20.48
N LEU A 123 16.55 4.52 21.50
CA LEU A 123 16.93 5.65 22.36
C LEU A 123 17.72 6.73 21.60
N ALA A 124 18.46 6.36 20.55
CA ALA A 124 19.15 7.32 19.69
C ALA A 124 18.16 8.21 18.93
N ASN A 125 17.04 7.69 18.41
CA ASN A 125 16.00 8.52 17.77
C ASN A 125 15.40 9.55 18.73
N PHE A 126 15.07 9.16 19.96
CA PHE A 126 14.59 10.12 20.97
C PHE A 126 15.65 11.17 21.29
N HIS A 127 16.93 10.78 21.29
CA HIS A 127 18.03 11.74 21.47
C HIS A 127 18.17 12.70 20.27
N VAL A 128 17.91 12.23 19.06
CA VAL A 128 17.90 13.05 17.83
C VAL A 128 16.79 14.09 17.91
N ILE A 129 15.56 13.70 18.28
CA ILE A 129 14.44 14.64 18.45
C ILE A 129 14.80 15.74 19.47
N GLU A 130 15.36 15.37 20.62
CA GLU A 130 15.78 16.34 21.65
C GLU A 130 16.93 17.26 21.20
N THR A 131 17.79 16.78 20.31
CA THR A 131 18.86 17.57 19.70
C THR A 131 18.29 18.56 18.69
N LEU A 132 17.38 18.12 17.83
CA LEU A 132 16.70 18.94 16.83
C LEU A 132 15.82 20.02 17.48
N LYS A 133 15.09 19.70 18.56
CA LYS A 133 14.31 20.66 19.36
C LYS A 133 15.14 21.87 19.83
N LYS A 134 16.44 21.66 20.10
CA LYS A 134 17.35 22.69 20.61
C LYS A 134 18.07 23.46 19.50
N ASN A 135 17.94 23.04 18.25
CA ASN A 135 18.66 23.63 17.12
C ASN A 135 17.73 23.85 15.91
N PRO A 136 16.94 24.95 15.89
CA PRO A 136 16.03 25.24 14.79
C PRO A 136 16.70 25.35 13.42
N LYS A 137 17.94 25.87 13.36
CA LYS A 137 18.71 25.96 12.11
C LYS A 137 19.03 24.57 11.55
N LEU A 138 19.38 23.62 12.42
CA LEU A 138 19.60 22.24 12.02
C LEU A 138 18.29 21.60 11.53
N VAL A 139 17.14 21.92 12.13
CA VAL A 139 15.84 21.45 11.63
C VAL A 139 15.60 21.92 10.20
N GLU A 140 15.86 23.20 9.90
CA GLU A 140 15.74 23.74 8.53
C GLU A 140 16.66 22.99 7.56
N GLU A 141 17.95 22.84 7.90
CA GLU A 141 18.94 22.16 7.04
C GLU A 141 18.56 20.69 6.77
N VAL A 142 18.21 19.94 7.81
CA VAL A 142 17.84 18.52 7.69
C VAL A 142 16.50 18.35 6.96
N SER A 143 15.60 19.34 7.07
CA SER A 143 14.34 19.34 6.31
C SER A 143 14.59 19.51 4.81
N GLU A 144 15.54 20.34 4.41
CA GLU A 144 15.96 20.43 3.02
C GLU A 144 16.62 19.12 2.55
N VAL A 145 17.48 18.49 3.37
CA VAL A 145 18.02 17.16 3.08
C VAL A 145 16.92 16.13 2.83
N ALA A 146 15.86 16.13 3.63
CA ALA A 146 14.73 15.21 3.43
C ALA A 146 13.98 15.46 2.11
N LYS A 147 13.75 16.74 1.76
CA LYS A 147 13.11 17.13 0.49
C LYS A 147 13.96 16.77 -0.72
N ASP A 148 15.27 17.00 -0.64
CA ASP A 148 16.23 16.65 -1.71
C ASP A 148 16.38 15.14 -1.84
N ALA A 149 16.41 14.41 -0.72
CA ALA A 149 16.43 12.95 -0.70
C ALA A 149 15.17 12.37 -1.36
N ALA A 150 13.98 12.85 -0.99
CA ALA A 150 12.73 12.45 -1.63
C ALA A 150 12.74 12.76 -3.13
N SER A 151 13.12 13.98 -3.51
CA SER A 151 13.12 14.42 -4.91
C SER A 151 14.08 13.60 -5.78
N SER A 152 15.31 13.38 -5.31
CA SER A 152 16.33 12.60 -6.04
C SER A 152 16.03 11.10 -6.12
N LEU A 153 15.10 10.59 -5.30
CA LEU A 153 14.59 9.22 -5.37
C LEU A 153 13.26 9.12 -6.15
N GLY A 154 12.76 10.22 -6.71
CA GLY A 154 11.52 10.27 -7.49
C GLY A 154 10.25 10.30 -6.64
N LEU A 155 10.35 10.58 -5.33
CA LEU A 155 9.21 10.71 -4.42
C LEU A 155 8.53 12.07 -4.60
N LEU A 156 7.76 12.17 -5.69
CA LEU A 156 7.27 13.43 -6.24
C LEU A 156 5.76 13.39 -6.49
N LEU A 157 5.10 14.53 -6.26
CA LEU A 157 3.74 14.82 -6.69
C LEU A 157 3.79 15.92 -7.75
N LYS A 158 2.91 15.87 -8.75
CA LYS A 158 2.76 17.00 -9.69
C LYS A 158 2.31 18.24 -8.94
N ASP A 159 2.90 19.36 -9.33
CA ASP A 159 2.43 20.67 -8.90
C ASP A 159 1.00 20.88 -9.44
N PRO A 160 0.06 21.37 -8.62
CA PRO A 160 -1.33 21.56 -9.04
C PRO A 160 -1.52 22.77 -9.98
N VAL A 161 -0.54 23.65 -10.09
CA VAL A 161 -0.63 24.92 -10.82
C VAL A 161 0.37 25.00 -11.96
N ILE A 162 1.62 24.58 -11.72
CA ILE A 162 2.71 24.71 -12.68
C ILE A 162 2.84 23.43 -13.50
N ALA A 163 2.59 23.52 -14.81
CA ALA A 163 2.75 22.40 -15.74
C ALA A 163 4.19 21.86 -15.72
N ASP A 164 4.32 20.54 -15.81
CA ASP A 164 5.60 19.80 -15.79
C ASP A 164 6.49 20.02 -14.56
N ALA A 165 5.98 20.71 -13.53
CA ALA A 165 6.65 20.85 -12.25
C ALA A 165 6.22 19.77 -11.26
N PHE A 166 7.16 19.42 -10.38
CA PHE A 166 6.98 18.42 -9.34
C PHE A 166 7.44 18.97 -8.00
N LEU A 167 6.73 18.58 -6.95
CA LEU A 167 7.07 18.87 -5.56
C LEU A 167 7.39 17.55 -4.86
N PRO A 168 8.35 17.53 -3.91
CA PRO A 168 8.55 16.35 -3.07
C PRO A 168 7.25 15.98 -2.36
N VAL A 169 6.99 14.68 -2.22
CA VAL A 169 5.87 14.22 -1.40
C VAL A 169 6.09 14.66 0.06
N PRO A 170 5.03 14.99 0.82
CA PRO A 170 5.16 15.19 2.27
C PRO A 170 5.77 13.95 2.95
N VAL A 171 6.82 14.16 3.75
CA VAL A 171 7.54 13.10 4.46
C VAL A 171 7.69 13.43 5.94
N THR A 172 7.84 12.42 6.77
CA THR A 172 8.41 12.61 8.11
C THR A 172 9.92 12.81 8.01
N LEU A 173 10.51 13.50 8.99
CA LEU A 173 11.96 13.65 9.05
C LEU A 173 12.65 12.36 9.51
N LEU A 174 12.03 11.65 10.46
CA LEU A 174 12.56 10.44 11.07
C LEU A 174 11.60 9.26 10.86
N PRO A 175 12.09 8.01 10.82
CA PRO A 175 11.22 6.84 10.79
C PRO A 175 10.31 6.75 12.01
N SER A 176 9.10 6.24 11.79
CA SER A 176 8.14 5.99 12.85
C SER A 176 8.46 4.67 13.58
N LEU A 177 8.23 4.62 14.89
CA LEU A 177 8.48 3.41 15.67
C LEU A 177 7.27 2.45 15.61
N THR A 178 7.53 1.14 15.51
CA THR A 178 6.52 0.10 15.56
C THR A 178 7.03 -1.22 16.16
N SER A 179 6.13 -2.16 16.47
CA SER A 179 6.41 -3.49 17.04
C SER A 179 6.67 -4.54 15.97
N HIS A 180 7.77 -5.28 16.10
CA HIS A 180 8.10 -6.43 15.26
C HIS A 180 7.00 -7.50 15.32
N HIS A 181 6.58 -7.87 16.53
CA HIS A 181 5.60 -8.92 16.73
C HIS A 181 4.26 -8.55 16.07
N ALA A 182 3.79 -7.32 16.28
CA ALA A 182 2.54 -6.86 15.70
C ALA A 182 2.61 -6.79 14.16
N VAL A 183 3.69 -6.21 13.60
CA VAL A 183 3.87 -6.13 12.13
C VAL A 183 3.91 -7.53 11.51
N HIS A 184 4.67 -8.44 12.11
CA HIS A 184 4.78 -9.81 11.61
C HIS A 184 3.41 -10.51 11.58
N GLU A 185 2.59 -10.32 12.61
CA GLU A 185 1.26 -10.92 12.70
C GLU A 185 0.36 -10.50 11.53
N VAL A 186 0.27 -9.20 11.23
CA VAL A 186 -0.57 -8.71 10.12
C VAL A 186 0.02 -8.99 8.74
N LEU A 187 1.34 -9.08 8.60
CA LEU A 187 1.98 -9.55 7.36
C LEU A 187 1.55 -10.97 7.02
N GLN A 188 1.58 -11.88 8.00
CA GLN A 188 1.18 -13.28 7.80
C GLN A 188 -0.33 -13.45 7.55
N LEU A 189 -1.15 -12.47 7.95
CA LEU A 189 -2.59 -12.47 7.66
C LEU A 189 -2.92 -12.01 6.24
N GLN A 190 -2.02 -11.28 5.55
CA GLN A 190 -2.35 -10.68 4.26
C GLN A 190 -2.79 -11.68 3.18
N PRO A 191 -2.16 -12.86 3.01
CA PRO A 191 -2.64 -13.87 2.06
C PRO A 191 -4.06 -14.38 2.36
N GLU A 192 -4.40 -14.50 3.64
CA GLU A 192 -5.73 -14.93 4.08
C GLU A 192 -6.76 -13.82 3.86
N ILE A 193 -6.37 -12.56 4.03
CA ILE A 193 -7.20 -11.40 3.69
C ILE A 193 -7.44 -11.35 2.18
N ASN A 194 -6.42 -11.60 1.36
CA ASN A 194 -6.58 -11.66 -0.10
C ASN A 194 -7.64 -12.71 -0.49
N LEU A 195 -7.54 -13.92 0.09
CA LEU A 195 -8.52 -14.99 -0.12
C LEU A 195 -9.91 -14.64 0.39
N LEU A 196 -10.02 -14.01 1.56
CA LEU A 196 -11.29 -13.55 2.12
C LEU A 196 -11.98 -12.59 1.15
N MET A 197 -11.26 -11.55 0.71
CA MET A 197 -11.85 -10.52 -0.16
C MET A 197 -12.25 -11.06 -1.53
N HIS A 198 -11.49 -12.03 -2.05
CA HIS A 198 -11.85 -12.79 -3.25
C HIS A 198 -13.11 -13.63 -3.04
N ARG A 199 -13.18 -14.45 -2.00
CA ARG A 199 -14.40 -15.24 -1.73
C ARG A 199 -15.63 -14.37 -1.50
N VAL A 200 -15.46 -13.21 -0.89
CA VAL A 200 -16.53 -12.23 -0.67
C VAL A 200 -16.98 -11.59 -1.99
N SER A 201 -16.07 -11.26 -2.91
CA SER A 201 -16.42 -10.68 -4.22
C SER A 201 -17.25 -11.64 -5.08
N HIS A 202 -17.02 -12.95 -4.92
CA HIS A 202 -17.75 -14.02 -5.62
C HIS A 202 -19.05 -14.47 -4.93
N ASP A 203 -19.32 -14.10 -3.67
CA ASP A 203 -20.62 -14.35 -3.04
C ASP A 203 -21.64 -13.25 -3.37
N ARG A 204 -22.25 -13.39 -4.55
CA ARG A 204 -23.26 -12.45 -5.07
C ARG A 204 -24.43 -12.22 -4.14
N ASN A 205 -24.86 -13.27 -3.44
CA ASN A 205 -26.00 -13.18 -2.54
C ASN A 205 -25.63 -12.36 -1.31
N PHE A 206 -24.47 -12.63 -0.73
CA PHE A 206 -23.93 -11.87 0.40
C PHE A 206 -23.71 -10.39 0.04
N LEU A 207 -23.03 -10.08 -1.06
CA LEU A 207 -22.78 -8.69 -1.46
C LEU A 207 -24.07 -7.92 -1.71
N THR A 208 -25.00 -8.50 -2.48
CA THR A 208 -26.27 -7.84 -2.83
C THR A 208 -27.11 -7.59 -1.57
N GLN A 209 -27.21 -8.56 -0.67
CA GLN A 209 -27.98 -8.41 0.57
C GLN A 209 -27.33 -7.39 1.52
N SER A 210 -26.01 -7.47 1.70
CA SER A 210 -25.28 -6.60 2.63
C SER A 210 -25.29 -5.14 2.18
N LEU A 211 -25.29 -4.89 0.87
CA LEU A 211 -25.29 -3.54 0.29
C LEU A 211 -26.69 -3.04 -0.10
N ALA A 212 -27.74 -3.86 0.00
CA ALA A 212 -29.10 -3.48 -0.40
C ALA A 212 -29.57 -2.19 0.29
N GLY A 213 -29.36 -2.09 1.62
CA GLY A 213 -29.68 -0.89 2.39
C GLY A 213 -28.89 0.33 1.93
N VAL A 214 -27.58 0.22 1.78
CA VAL A 214 -26.73 1.33 1.35
C VAL A 214 -27.14 1.81 -0.04
N SER A 215 -27.35 0.89 -0.98
CA SER A 215 -27.72 1.20 -2.36
C SER A 215 -29.09 1.85 -2.52
N SER A 216 -29.98 1.75 -1.53
CA SER A 216 -31.28 2.44 -1.57
C SER A 216 -31.15 3.94 -1.34
N VAL A 217 -30.07 4.38 -0.68
CA VAL A 217 -29.82 5.79 -0.34
C VAL A 217 -28.59 6.37 -1.04
N ASP A 218 -27.76 5.53 -1.66
CA ASP A 218 -26.49 5.91 -2.28
C ASP A 218 -26.45 5.61 -3.79
N PRO A 219 -26.57 6.64 -4.65
CA PRO A 219 -26.53 6.47 -6.10
C PRO A 219 -25.21 5.87 -6.63
N PHE A 220 -24.08 6.14 -5.99
CA PHE A 220 -22.78 5.65 -6.44
C PHE A 220 -22.68 4.13 -6.27
N ILE A 221 -23.05 3.63 -5.09
CA ILE A 221 -23.05 2.20 -4.80
C ILE A 221 -24.12 1.48 -5.61
N LYS A 222 -25.29 2.12 -5.80
CA LYS A 222 -26.34 1.61 -6.68
C LYS A 222 -25.84 1.41 -8.11
N SER A 223 -25.11 2.36 -8.67
CA SER A 223 -24.54 2.24 -10.02
C SER A 223 -23.51 1.11 -10.12
N LEU A 224 -22.65 0.94 -9.12
CA LEU A 224 -21.70 -0.18 -9.09
C LEU A 224 -22.42 -1.55 -9.00
N LEU A 225 -23.45 -1.67 -8.15
CA LEU A 225 -24.28 -2.89 -8.08
C LEU A 225 -25.02 -3.16 -9.40
N ASN A 226 -25.50 -2.12 -10.09
CA ASN A 226 -26.13 -2.28 -11.39
C ASN A 226 -25.16 -2.84 -12.43
N ILE A 227 -23.89 -2.44 -12.39
CA ILE A 227 -22.85 -3.02 -13.25
C ILE A 227 -22.59 -4.46 -12.84
N TYR A 228 -22.36 -4.72 -11.55
CA TYR A 228 -22.12 -6.06 -11.02
C TYR A 228 -23.21 -7.08 -11.40
N ASN A 229 -24.47 -6.66 -11.40
CA ASN A 229 -25.60 -7.49 -11.80
C ASN A 229 -25.66 -7.83 -13.31
N GLN A 230 -24.88 -7.14 -14.14
CA GLN A 230 -24.83 -7.33 -15.59
C GLN A 230 -23.57 -8.07 -16.07
N VAL A 231 -22.65 -8.43 -15.18
CA VAL A 231 -21.42 -9.16 -15.51
C VAL A 231 -21.39 -10.52 -14.82
N ASP A 232 -20.87 -11.50 -15.54
CA ASP A 232 -20.54 -12.82 -15.01
C ASP A 232 -19.07 -12.82 -14.55
N ILE A 233 -18.87 -12.53 -13.28
CA ILE A 233 -17.54 -12.43 -12.67
C ILE A 233 -16.88 -13.81 -12.50
N ASP A 234 -17.67 -14.87 -12.28
CA ASP A 234 -17.15 -16.21 -12.02
C ASP A 234 -16.47 -16.82 -13.25
N ALA A 235 -16.82 -16.33 -14.44
CA ALA A 235 -16.23 -16.75 -15.71
C ALA A 235 -14.93 -16.01 -16.07
N GLN A 236 -14.57 -14.94 -15.37
CA GLN A 236 -13.49 -14.04 -15.76
C GLN A 236 -12.22 -14.27 -14.94
N TRP A 237 -11.06 -14.06 -15.57
CA TRP A 237 -9.82 -13.88 -14.82
C TRP A 237 -9.76 -12.48 -14.23
N GLU A 238 -9.36 -12.39 -12.97
CA GLU A 238 -9.28 -11.16 -12.20
C GLU A 238 -7.89 -11.01 -11.57
N LEU A 239 -7.46 -9.76 -11.40
CA LEU A 239 -6.26 -9.38 -10.68
C LEU A 239 -6.68 -8.37 -9.63
N ASP A 240 -6.33 -8.57 -8.36
CA ASP A 240 -6.61 -7.60 -7.32
C ASP A 240 -5.35 -7.22 -6.59
N PHE A 241 -5.08 -5.92 -6.59
CA PHE A 241 -4.20 -5.31 -5.62
C PHE A 241 -5.03 -5.02 -4.38
N ILE A 242 -4.51 -5.40 -3.22
CA ILE A 242 -5.19 -5.29 -1.93
C ILE A 242 -4.26 -4.58 -0.95
N ARG A 243 -4.78 -3.65 -0.16
CA ARG A 243 -3.99 -3.05 0.94
C ARG A 243 -4.81 -3.02 2.22
N SER A 244 -4.40 -3.83 3.18
CA SER A 244 -5.00 -3.85 4.50
C SER A 244 -4.27 -2.83 5.39
N ASP A 245 -5.01 -1.84 5.87
CA ASP A 245 -4.46 -0.74 6.65
C ASP A 245 -4.74 -0.94 8.15
N TYR A 246 -3.76 -0.64 9.01
CA TYR A 246 -3.81 -0.90 10.44
C TYR A 246 -3.26 0.26 11.28
N LEU A 247 -3.85 0.45 12.46
CA LEU A 247 -3.30 1.28 13.53
C LEU A 247 -2.90 0.39 14.70
N LEU A 248 -1.73 0.64 15.28
CA LEU A 248 -1.32 -0.06 16.50
C LEU A 248 -2.26 0.39 17.62
N HIS A 249 -2.74 -0.54 18.45
CA HIS A 249 -3.65 -0.25 19.55
C HIS A 249 -2.99 -0.58 20.87
N CYS A 250 -2.99 0.38 21.80
CA CYS A 250 -2.63 0.14 23.20
C CYS A 250 -3.43 1.12 24.07
N ASN A 251 -4.27 0.59 24.95
CA ASN A 251 -5.14 1.38 25.83
C ASN A 251 -4.65 1.39 27.29
N ASP A 252 -3.36 1.12 27.52
CA ASP A 252 -2.76 1.25 28.85
C ASP A 252 -2.02 2.60 28.96
N PRO A 253 -2.61 3.61 29.60
CA PRO A 253 -2.00 4.93 29.72
C PRO A 253 -0.83 4.96 30.72
N THR A 254 -0.57 3.86 31.44
CA THR A 254 0.52 3.78 32.43
C THR A 254 1.85 3.37 31.82
N LEU A 255 1.84 2.81 30.60
CA LEU A 255 3.02 2.38 29.88
C LEU A 255 3.82 3.57 29.32
N SER A 256 5.14 3.43 29.29
CA SER A 256 5.97 4.32 28.48
C SER A 256 5.62 4.13 27.00
N PHE A 257 5.94 5.11 26.15
CA PHE A 257 5.69 4.98 24.71
C PHE A 257 6.32 3.70 24.13
N VAL A 258 7.56 3.38 24.50
CA VAL A 258 8.26 2.19 23.99
C VAL A 258 7.58 0.90 24.45
N ASP A 259 7.15 0.85 25.72
CA ASP A 259 6.45 -0.33 26.25
C ASP A 259 5.06 -0.47 25.64
N ALA A 260 4.35 0.64 25.42
CA ALA A 260 3.06 0.67 24.74
C ALA A 260 3.17 0.20 23.27
N VAL A 261 4.26 0.56 22.57
CA VAL A 261 4.53 0.03 21.22
C VAL A 261 4.81 -1.47 21.29
N LYS A 262 5.69 -1.93 22.19
CA LYS A 262 6.03 -3.36 22.32
C LYS A 262 4.82 -4.22 22.68
N ALA A 263 3.93 -3.72 23.55
CA ALA A 263 2.72 -4.42 24.00
C ALA A 263 1.52 -4.28 23.06
N GLY A 264 1.55 -3.32 22.14
CA GLY A 264 0.42 -3.03 21.25
C GLY A 264 0.16 -4.12 20.23
N SER A 265 -1.10 -4.20 19.77
CA SER A 265 -1.52 -5.08 18.67
C SER A 265 -2.17 -4.27 17.55
N TYR A 266 -2.02 -4.71 16.31
CA TYR A 266 -2.60 -3.99 15.18
C TYR A 266 -4.09 -4.24 15.06
N LYS A 267 -4.84 -3.14 14.89
CA LYS A 267 -6.26 -3.15 14.60
C LYS A 267 -6.50 -2.63 13.19
N GLN A 268 -7.30 -3.35 12.41
CA GLN A 268 -7.58 -3.03 11.02
C GLN A 268 -8.44 -1.77 10.93
N VAL A 269 -7.96 -0.78 10.19
CA VAL A 269 -8.66 0.46 9.88
C VAL A 269 -9.66 0.21 8.75
N GLU A 270 -9.18 -0.40 7.66
CA GLU A 270 -9.93 -0.73 6.45
C GLU A 270 -9.14 -1.69 5.55
N VAL A 271 -9.80 -2.30 4.57
CA VAL A 271 -9.17 -2.99 3.44
C VAL A 271 -9.47 -2.20 2.17
N ASN A 272 -8.43 -1.75 1.49
CA ASN A 272 -8.53 -1.02 0.23
C ASN A 272 -8.51 -2.02 -0.92
N MET A 273 -9.55 -2.00 -1.75
CA MET A 273 -9.70 -2.92 -2.89
C MET A 273 -9.59 -2.24 -4.25
N ILE A 274 -9.52 -0.90 -4.32
CA ILE A 274 -9.45 -0.15 -5.58
C ILE A 274 -8.46 1.02 -5.49
N CYS A 275 -7.75 1.29 -6.58
CA CYS A 275 -6.88 2.47 -6.72
C CYS A 275 -5.84 2.60 -5.61
N ILE A 276 -5.21 1.49 -5.23
CA ILE A 276 -4.23 1.45 -4.15
C ILE A 276 -3.04 2.34 -4.49
N ALA A 277 -2.90 3.41 -3.71
CA ALA A 277 -1.82 4.36 -3.82
C ALA A 277 -0.59 3.96 -2.99
N PHE A 278 0.53 4.60 -3.32
CA PHE A 278 1.79 4.62 -2.57
C PHE A 278 2.62 3.35 -2.62
N ALA A 279 2.26 2.35 -3.44
CA ALA A 279 3.15 1.23 -3.74
C ALA A 279 4.48 1.72 -4.33
N GLY A 280 4.43 2.67 -5.27
CA GLY A 280 5.63 3.25 -5.88
C GLY A 280 6.38 4.13 -4.88
N LEU A 281 5.73 5.15 -4.34
CA LEU A 281 6.45 6.14 -3.52
C LEU A 281 6.98 5.56 -2.20
N SER A 282 6.25 4.66 -1.53
CA SER A 282 6.71 4.11 -0.25
C SER A 282 7.91 3.17 -0.39
N SER A 283 8.12 2.56 -1.56
CA SER A 283 9.22 1.63 -1.83
C SER A 283 10.63 2.23 -1.62
N ARG A 284 10.76 3.57 -1.64
CA ARG A 284 12.02 4.28 -1.41
C ARG A 284 12.04 5.10 -0.12
N MET A 285 11.00 5.04 0.70
CA MET A 285 10.90 5.91 1.86
C MET A 285 11.97 5.58 2.93
N GLN A 286 12.39 4.32 3.02
CA GLN A 286 13.53 3.94 3.87
C GLN A 286 14.83 4.59 3.39
N ASP A 287 15.07 4.69 2.08
CA ASP A 287 16.26 5.33 1.52
C ASP A 287 16.28 6.84 1.83
N VAL A 288 15.12 7.49 1.84
CA VAL A 288 14.98 8.90 2.28
C VAL A 288 15.44 9.05 3.73
N HIS A 289 14.89 8.25 4.64
CA HIS A 289 15.27 8.32 6.05
C HIS A 289 16.71 7.92 6.30
N ASN A 290 17.26 6.95 5.56
CA ASN A 290 18.67 6.58 5.67
C ASN A 290 19.60 7.76 5.32
N ARG A 291 19.26 8.56 4.31
CA ARG A 291 20.03 9.78 3.96
C ARG A 291 19.95 10.85 5.05
N VAL A 292 18.76 11.05 5.63
CA VAL A 292 18.58 11.96 6.76
C VAL A 292 19.38 11.52 7.99
N LEU A 293 19.29 10.24 8.37
CA LEU A 293 20.03 9.69 9.50
C LEU A 293 21.54 9.77 9.30
N ASN A 294 22.02 9.47 8.08
CA ASN A 294 23.43 9.63 7.73
C ASN A 294 23.91 11.08 7.88
N PHE A 295 23.12 12.04 7.41
CA PHE A 295 23.43 13.46 7.55
C PHE A 295 23.53 13.88 9.03
N LEU A 296 22.70 13.28 9.88
CA LEU A 296 22.69 13.50 11.33
C LEU A 296 23.76 12.71 12.09
N GLU A 297 24.69 12.03 11.39
CA GLU A 297 25.71 11.14 11.97
C GLU A 297 25.10 10.05 12.88
N CYS A 298 23.90 9.58 12.54
CA CYS A 298 23.20 8.52 13.26
C CYS A 298 23.37 7.18 12.55
N ASP A 299 23.36 6.09 13.32
CA ASP A 299 23.41 4.75 12.75
C ASP A 299 22.24 4.51 11.79
N VAL A 300 22.56 4.11 10.56
CA VAL A 300 21.55 3.66 9.59
C VAL A 300 20.85 2.43 10.14
N VAL A 301 19.51 2.46 10.15
CA VAL A 301 18.74 1.29 10.58
C VAL A 301 18.65 0.31 9.40
N PRO A 302 19.14 -0.93 9.54
CA PRO A 302 18.96 -1.95 8.51
C PRO A 302 17.47 -2.16 8.27
N ALA A 303 17.05 -2.12 7.01
CA ALA A 303 15.69 -2.49 6.66
C ALA A 303 15.53 -3.99 6.91
N GLU A 304 14.68 -4.38 7.86
CA GLU A 304 14.25 -5.80 7.94
C GLU A 304 13.32 -6.16 6.78
N ASN A 305 12.71 -5.15 6.15
CA ASN A 305 11.69 -5.27 5.11
C ASN A 305 11.94 -4.24 3.99
N ALA A 306 12.75 -4.56 2.98
CA ALA A 306 12.93 -3.69 1.82
C ALA A 306 12.80 -4.45 0.50
N GLY A 307 11.95 -3.93 -0.40
CA GLY A 307 12.11 -4.01 -1.85
C GLY A 307 11.12 -4.89 -2.63
N ASP A 308 10.00 -5.31 -2.06
CA ASP A 308 9.10 -6.29 -2.69
C ASP A 308 7.84 -5.67 -3.33
N VAL A 309 7.37 -4.48 -2.92
CA VAL A 309 6.05 -4.00 -3.38
C VAL A 309 6.01 -3.66 -4.87
N LEU A 310 7.06 -3.02 -5.39
CA LEU A 310 7.15 -2.71 -6.82
C LEU A 310 7.22 -3.98 -7.66
N PRO A 311 8.19 -4.91 -7.42
CA PRO A 311 8.23 -6.19 -8.11
C PRO A 311 6.93 -7.00 -7.98
N LEU A 312 6.28 -6.97 -6.81
CA LEU A 312 4.99 -7.64 -6.60
C LEU A 312 3.91 -7.08 -7.54
N TYR A 313 3.69 -5.76 -7.53
CA TYR A 313 2.60 -5.15 -8.31
C TYR A 313 2.93 -5.13 -9.81
N GLY A 314 4.14 -4.69 -10.19
CA GLY A 314 4.59 -4.72 -11.59
C GLY A 314 4.60 -6.14 -12.15
N GLY A 315 5.16 -7.09 -11.40
CA GLY A 315 5.19 -8.51 -11.77
C GLY A 315 3.81 -9.13 -11.87
N ALA A 316 2.87 -8.75 -10.99
CA ALA A 316 1.48 -9.20 -11.07
C ALA A 316 0.74 -8.68 -12.30
N LEU A 317 0.96 -7.42 -12.72
CA LEU A 317 0.43 -6.90 -13.99
C LEU A 317 0.97 -7.69 -15.17
N LYS A 318 2.28 -7.98 -15.17
CA LYS A 318 2.92 -8.80 -16.21
C LYS A 318 2.39 -10.23 -16.21
N LEU A 319 2.16 -10.82 -15.05
CA LEU A 319 1.59 -12.16 -14.91
C LEU A 319 0.14 -12.20 -15.41
N ALA A 320 -0.70 -11.25 -15.02
CA ALA A 320 -2.07 -11.12 -15.52
C ALA A 320 -2.09 -10.95 -17.04
N HIS A 321 -1.20 -10.12 -17.60
CA HIS A 321 -1.05 -10.02 -19.05
C HIS A 321 -0.74 -11.39 -19.67
N GLY A 322 0.19 -12.17 -19.12
CA GLY A 322 0.50 -13.52 -19.60
C GLY A 322 -0.69 -14.48 -19.52
N VAL A 323 -1.49 -14.41 -18.44
CA VAL A 323 -2.74 -15.16 -18.30
C VAL A 323 -3.72 -14.76 -19.40
N TYR A 324 -3.91 -13.46 -19.65
CA TYR A 324 -4.74 -12.98 -20.74
C TYR A 324 -4.25 -13.50 -22.09
N SER A 325 -2.97 -13.33 -22.44
CA SER A 325 -2.39 -13.77 -23.72
C SER A 325 -2.55 -15.27 -23.98
N LYS A 326 -2.53 -16.10 -22.93
CA LYS A 326 -2.76 -17.55 -23.05
C LYS A 326 -4.21 -17.88 -23.40
N ASN A 327 -5.18 -17.14 -22.85
CA ASN A 327 -6.60 -17.36 -23.10
C ASN A 327 -7.09 -16.66 -24.38
N PHE A 328 -6.46 -15.53 -24.73
CA PHE A 328 -6.70 -14.72 -25.91
C PHE A 328 -5.38 -14.49 -26.64
N PRO A 329 -4.89 -15.47 -27.41
CA PRO A 329 -3.67 -15.28 -28.20
C PRO A 329 -3.83 -14.11 -29.16
N ALA A 330 -2.74 -13.38 -29.39
CA ALA A 330 -2.73 -12.24 -30.29
C ALA A 330 -3.22 -12.68 -31.68
N THR A 331 -4.33 -12.10 -32.14
CA THR A 331 -4.86 -12.35 -33.48
C THR A 331 -4.43 -11.20 -34.41
N GLY A 332 -3.77 -11.55 -35.51
CA GLY A 332 -3.25 -10.56 -36.45
C GLY A 332 -2.09 -9.72 -35.88
N LYS A 333 -2.09 -8.40 -36.15
CA LYS A 333 -1.04 -7.45 -35.73
C LYS A 333 -1.43 -6.60 -34.51
N ARG A 334 -2.45 -6.99 -33.75
CA ARG A 334 -2.92 -6.21 -32.60
C ARG A 334 -1.99 -6.43 -31.42
N GLN A 335 -1.33 -5.36 -30.99
CA GLN A 335 -0.46 -5.41 -29.82
C GLN A 335 -1.31 -5.40 -28.54
N GLN A 336 -1.04 -6.35 -27.65
CA GLN A 336 -1.66 -6.41 -26.32
C GLN A 336 -0.98 -5.42 -25.37
N VAL A 337 -1.79 -4.68 -24.60
CA VAL A 337 -1.31 -3.58 -23.74
C VAL A 337 -1.95 -3.59 -22.35
N LEU A 338 -1.26 -2.93 -21.41
CA LEU A 338 -1.83 -2.50 -20.14
C LEU A 338 -2.57 -1.18 -20.34
N LEU A 339 -3.82 -1.09 -19.92
CA LEU A 339 -4.57 0.16 -19.84
C LEU A 339 -4.62 0.65 -18.40
N THR A 340 -3.96 1.77 -18.08
CA THR A 340 -4.20 2.46 -16.82
C THR A 340 -5.29 3.51 -17.00
N VAL A 341 -6.39 3.37 -16.25
CA VAL A 341 -7.50 4.32 -16.24
C VAL A 341 -7.20 5.42 -15.22
N ILE A 342 -7.15 6.68 -15.65
CA ILE A 342 -6.57 7.78 -14.87
C ILE A 342 -7.55 8.93 -14.65
N HIS A 343 -7.35 9.67 -13.56
CA HIS A 343 -7.97 10.98 -13.37
C HIS A 343 -7.27 12.01 -14.26
N PRO A 344 -7.99 12.96 -14.90
CA PRO A 344 -7.36 13.99 -15.75
C PRO A 344 -6.38 14.88 -14.97
N GLU A 345 -6.66 15.13 -13.69
CA GLU A 345 -5.86 15.97 -12.80
C GLU A 345 -5.06 15.14 -11.79
N GLU A 346 -4.47 14.02 -12.23
CA GLU A 346 -3.73 13.12 -11.34
C GLU A 346 -2.41 13.75 -10.85
N ARG A 347 -2.36 14.06 -9.54
CA ARG A 347 -1.15 14.59 -8.90
C ARG A 347 -0.15 13.51 -8.51
N ASN A 348 -0.62 12.34 -8.12
CA ASN A 348 0.17 11.20 -7.68
C ASN A 348 0.59 10.31 -8.88
N THR A 349 0.97 10.92 -10.00
CA THR A 349 1.27 10.17 -11.23
C THR A 349 2.57 9.37 -11.12
N MET A 350 3.55 9.85 -10.35
CA MET A 350 4.85 9.17 -10.22
C MET A 350 4.71 7.81 -9.53
N ASP A 351 3.85 7.73 -8.51
CA ASP A 351 3.46 6.47 -7.87
C ASP A 351 2.96 5.44 -8.87
N GLN A 352 2.13 5.88 -9.82
CA GLN A 352 1.56 5.02 -10.87
C GLN A 352 2.63 4.59 -11.86
N ARG A 353 3.44 5.55 -12.33
CA ARG A 353 4.49 5.30 -13.31
C ARG A 353 5.53 4.31 -12.81
N MET A 354 5.90 4.36 -11.53
CA MET A 354 6.84 3.40 -10.96
C MET A 354 6.32 1.95 -11.08
N VAL A 355 5.03 1.70 -10.77
CA VAL A 355 4.41 0.38 -10.92
C VAL A 355 4.29 -0.02 -12.41
N GLU A 356 3.90 0.91 -13.27
CA GLU A 356 3.78 0.67 -14.71
C GLU A 356 5.13 0.29 -15.33
N PHE A 357 6.20 1.01 -15.01
CA PHE A 357 7.53 0.73 -15.53
C PHE A 357 8.08 -0.60 -15.01
N GLU A 358 7.81 -0.93 -13.75
CA GLU A 358 8.19 -2.22 -13.17
C GLU A 358 7.49 -3.40 -13.86
N SER A 359 6.28 -3.20 -14.42
CA SER A 359 5.60 -4.25 -15.20
C SER A 359 6.31 -4.60 -16.51
N GLY A 360 7.06 -3.67 -17.08
CA GLY A 360 7.69 -3.80 -18.41
C GLY A 360 6.70 -3.89 -19.58
N LEU A 361 5.40 -3.65 -19.35
CA LEU A 361 4.37 -3.70 -20.39
C LEU A 361 4.24 -2.36 -21.12
N LEU A 362 3.79 -2.42 -22.38
CA LEU A 362 3.33 -1.20 -23.07
C LEU A 362 2.07 -0.69 -22.36
N CYS A 363 2.15 0.53 -21.81
CA CYS A 363 1.09 1.11 -21.00
C CYS A 363 0.38 2.26 -21.74
N LEU A 364 -0.92 2.08 -21.99
CA LEU A 364 -1.84 3.11 -22.45
C LEU A 364 -2.48 3.79 -21.24
N ARG A 365 -2.46 5.13 -21.17
CA ARG A 365 -3.11 5.89 -20.09
C ARG A 365 -4.28 6.69 -20.65
N ARG A 366 -5.50 6.45 -20.15
CA ARG A 366 -6.72 7.14 -20.65
C ARG A 366 -7.67 7.48 -19.50
N THR A 367 -8.43 8.57 -19.65
CA THR A 367 -9.58 8.87 -18.79
C THR A 367 -10.80 8.05 -19.22
N PHE A 368 -11.84 7.95 -18.36
CA PHE A 368 -13.10 7.31 -18.75
C PHE A 368 -13.67 7.91 -20.04
N GLN A 369 -13.73 9.25 -20.14
CA GLN A 369 -14.19 9.93 -21.35
C GLN A 369 -13.42 9.49 -22.61
N GLN A 370 -12.09 9.49 -22.56
CA GLN A 370 -11.27 9.10 -23.72
C GLN A 370 -11.46 7.64 -24.12
N ILE A 371 -11.73 6.76 -23.15
CA ILE A 371 -12.06 5.36 -23.41
C ILE A 371 -13.44 5.29 -24.07
N GLY A 372 -14.46 5.93 -23.51
CA GLY A 372 -15.82 5.92 -24.05
C GLY A 372 -15.94 6.47 -25.48
N GLU A 373 -15.05 7.37 -25.88
CA GLU A 373 -15.00 7.91 -27.24
C GLU A 373 -14.38 6.96 -28.28
N ARG A 374 -13.56 5.99 -27.86
CA ARG A 374 -12.65 5.23 -28.77
C ARG A 374 -12.70 3.73 -28.59
N ALA A 375 -13.29 3.24 -27.51
CA ALA A 375 -13.30 1.83 -27.16
C ALA A 375 -14.40 1.07 -27.89
N THR A 376 -14.07 -0.12 -28.36
CA THR A 376 -15.03 -1.10 -28.89
C THR A 376 -14.73 -2.49 -28.35
N LEU A 377 -15.72 -3.38 -28.42
CA LEU A 377 -15.51 -4.82 -28.26
C LEU A 377 -15.56 -5.49 -29.63
N ASP A 378 -14.69 -6.45 -29.88
CA ASP A 378 -14.83 -7.34 -31.04
C ASP A 378 -15.77 -8.53 -30.74
N GLU A 379 -15.90 -9.45 -31.71
CA GLU A 379 -16.83 -10.60 -31.64
C GLU A 379 -16.47 -11.56 -30.50
N GLU A 380 -15.19 -11.62 -30.11
CA GLU A 380 -14.69 -12.39 -28.97
C GLU A 380 -14.72 -11.62 -27.64
N GLY A 381 -15.23 -10.39 -27.63
CA GLY A 381 -15.33 -9.56 -26.44
C GLY A 381 -14.01 -8.90 -26.01
N ARG A 382 -13.00 -8.84 -26.89
CA ARG A 382 -11.73 -8.16 -26.61
C ARG A 382 -11.91 -6.66 -26.65
N LEU A 383 -11.35 -5.97 -25.66
CA LEU A 383 -11.40 -4.50 -25.59
C LEU A 383 -10.35 -3.89 -26.52
N LEU A 384 -10.81 -3.13 -27.50
CA LEU A 384 -9.96 -2.44 -28.47
C LEU A 384 -10.00 -0.94 -28.25
N ILE A 385 -8.82 -0.30 -28.18
CA ILE A 385 -8.69 1.16 -28.07
C ILE A 385 -7.57 1.58 -29.02
N GLU A 386 -7.90 2.46 -29.98
CA GLU A 386 -6.90 3.03 -30.91
C GLU A 386 -6.11 1.95 -31.70
N GLY A 387 -6.74 0.80 -31.98
CA GLY A 387 -6.13 -0.34 -32.68
C GLY A 387 -5.28 -1.25 -31.79
N LEU A 388 -5.16 -0.95 -30.49
CA LEU A 388 -4.51 -1.78 -29.48
C LEU A 388 -5.52 -2.68 -28.77
N GLU A 389 -5.09 -3.89 -28.42
CA GLU A 389 -5.88 -4.85 -27.64
C GLU A 389 -5.54 -4.69 -26.16
N VAL A 390 -6.52 -4.42 -25.31
CA VAL A 390 -6.30 -4.24 -23.88
C VAL A 390 -6.35 -5.60 -23.19
N ALA A 391 -5.21 -6.03 -22.65
CA ALA A 391 -5.10 -7.30 -21.92
C ALA A 391 -5.44 -7.15 -20.43
N VAL A 392 -4.99 -6.03 -19.83
CA VAL A 392 -5.17 -5.74 -18.41
C VAL A 392 -5.64 -4.30 -18.24
N VAL A 393 -6.60 -4.08 -17.35
CA VAL A 393 -7.07 -2.75 -16.96
C VAL A 393 -6.69 -2.47 -15.53
N TYR A 394 -5.87 -1.45 -15.31
CA TYR A 394 -5.45 -0.99 -13.99
C TYR A 394 -6.15 0.31 -13.63
N TYR A 395 -7.05 0.27 -12.65
CA TYR A 395 -7.79 1.46 -12.22
C TYR A 395 -6.95 2.31 -11.26
N ARG A 396 -6.81 3.60 -11.63
CA ARG A 396 -6.31 4.68 -10.75
C ARG A 396 -7.33 5.82 -10.60
N VAL A 397 -8.58 5.56 -10.99
CA VAL A 397 -9.75 6.43 -10.86
C VAL A 397 -11.02 5.56 -10.75
N GLY A 398 -12.16 6.16 -10.41
CA GLY A 398 -13.45 5.44 -10.36
C GLY A 398 -13.87 4.92 -8.98
N TYR A 399 -13.15 5.31 -7.93
CA TYR A 399 -13.45 4.98 -6.52
C TYR A 399 -14.34 6.00 -5.79
N ALA A 400 -14.73 7.10 -6.44
CA ALA A 400 -15.51 8.17 -5.84
C ALA A 400 -16.55 8.72 -6.83
N PRO A 401 -17.69 9.26 -6.37
CA PRO A 401 -18.73 9.80 -7.25
C PRO A 401 -18.23 10.86 -8.26
N PRO A 402 -17.39 11.86 -7.87
CA PRO A 402 -16.91 12.87 -8.81
C PRO A 402 -16.05 12.35 -9.96
N HIS A 403 -15.61 11.09 -9.91
CA HIS A 403 -14.84 10.45 -10.98
C HIS A 403 -15.69 10.01 -12.18
N TYR A 404 -17.02 10.02 -12.04
CA TYR A 404 -17.97 9.76 -13.10
C TYR A 404 -18.70 11.07 -13.40
N ALA A 405 -18.20 11.79 -14.40
CA ALA A 405 -18.72 13.11 -14.78
C ALA A 405 -20.05 13.01 -15.55
N SER A 406 -20.33 11.85 -16.15
CA SER A 406 -21.56 11.62 -16.93
C SER A 406 -21.99 10.15 -16.94
N ASP A 407 -23.22 9.89 -17.38
CA ASP A 407 -23.72 8.52 -17.60
C ASP A 407 -22.85 7.73 -18.60
N LYS A 408 -22.20 8.42 -19.54
CA LYS A 408 -21.23 7.79 -20.46
C LYS A 408 -20.02 7.19 -19.75
N ASP A 409 -19.60 7.75 -18.62
CA ASP A 409 -18.50 7.18 -17.84
C ASP A 409 -18.94 5.86 -17.17
N TRP A 410 -20.22 5.77 -16.74
CA TRP A 410 -20.80 4.53 -16.24
C TRP A 410 -20.98 3.49 -17.33
N GLU A 411 -21.42 3.89 -18.53
CA GLU A 411 -21.47 3.03 -19.72
C GLU A 411 -20.08 2.52 -20.09
N THR A 412 -19.06 3.39 -20.02
CA THR A 412 -17.67 3.03 -20.27
C THR A 412 -17.15 2.05 -19.22
N ARG A 413 -17.45 2.27 -17.94
CA ARG A 413 -17.10 1.32 -16.88
C ARG A 413 -17.75 -0.05 -17.15
N LEU A 414 -19.03 -0.09 -17.51
CA LEU A 414 -19.72 -1.33 -17.86
C LEU A 414 -19.12 -2.02 -19.09
N LEU A 415 -18.75 -1.26 -20.14
CA LEU A 415 -18.08 -1.78 -21.34
C LEU A 415 -16.78 -2.50 -20.97
N ILE A 416 -15.97 -1.88 -20.11
CA ILE A 416 -14.72 -2.47 -19.63
C ILE A 416 -14.98 -3.76 -18.84
N GLU A 417 -15.93 -3.74 -17.90
CA GLU A 417 -16.25 -4.91 -17.06
C GLU A 417 -16.75 -6.09 -17.91
N LYS A 418 -17.53 -5.82 -18.97
CA LYS A 418 -18.00 -6.83 -19.93
C LYS A 418 -16.90 -7.39 -20.84
N SER A 419 -15.76 -6.71 -20.96
CA SER A 419 -14.67 -7.15 -21.82
C SER A 419 -13.89 -8.34 -21.23
N SER A 420 -13.17 -9.04 -22.09
CA SER A 420 -12.28 -10.13 -21.71
C SER A 420 -11.01 -9.68 -20.98
N ALA A 421 -10.69 -8.37 -20.97
CA ALA A 421 -9.53 -7.85 -20.28
C ALA A 421 -9.59 -8.21 -18.79
N ILE A 422 -8.43 -8.46 -18.17
CA ILE A 422 -8.35 -8.70 -16.73
C ILE A 422 -8.41 -7.36 -16.01
N LYS A 423 -9.41 -7.17 -15.15
CA LYS A 423 -9.60 -5.92 -14.40
C LYS A 423 -8.80 -5.96 -13.08
N CYS A 424 -8.27 -4.81 -12.69
CA CYS A 424 -7.57 -4.58 -11.43
C CYS A 424 -8.06 -3.29 -10.74
N PRO A 425 -9.05 -3.39 -9.83
CA PRO A 425 -9.89 -4.56 -9.53
C PRO A 425 -11.08 -4.69 -10.49
N SER A 426 -11.83 -5.79 -10.42
CA SER A 426 -13.19 -5.85 -10.98
C SER A 426 -14.20 -5.04 -10.15
N VAL A 427 -15.41 -4.85 -10.67
CA VAL A 427 -16.51 -4.22 -9.91
C VAL A 427 -16.88 -4.99 -8.64
N ALA A 428 -16.76 -6.33 -8.64
CA ALA A 428 -17.09 -7.16 -7.50
C ALA A 428 -16.10 -6.96 -6.35
N HIS A 429 -14.81 -6.94 -6.68
CA HIS A 429 -13.75 -6.66 -5.73
C HIS A 429 -13.81 -5.22 -5.22
N GLN A 430 -14.18 -4.25 -6.07
CA GLN A 430 -14.46 -2.89 -5.59
C GLN A 430 -15.60 -2.86 -4.55
N LEU A 431 -16.70 -3.59 -4.81
CA LEU A 431 -17.85 -3.65 -3.89
C LEU A 431 -17.51 -4.33 -2.56
N SER A 432 -16.63 -5.33 -2.56
CA SER A 432 -16.23 -6.02 -1.33
C SER A 432 -15.42 -5.13 -0.39
N GLY A 433 -14.75 -4.09 -0.90
CA GLY A 433 -13.97 -3.14 -0.10
C GLY A 433 -14.79 -2.13 0.72
N PHE A 434 -16.11 -2.07 0.57
CA PHE A 434 -16.91 -1.06 1.26
C PHE A 434 -16.97 -1.28 2.77
N LYS A 435 -17.08 -0.17 3.52
CA LYS A 435 -17.10 -0.16 4.99
C LYS A 435 -18.25 -1.00 5.56
N LYS A 436 -19.39 -1.05 4.88
CA LYS A 436 -20.50 -1.94 5.24
C LYS A 436 -20.10 -3.41 5.18
N ILE A 437 -19.33 -3.83 4.19
CA ILE A 437 -18.81 -5.20 4.08
C ILE A 437 -17.79 -5.48 5.20
N GLN A 438 -16.87 -4.55 5.46
CA GLN A 438 -15.94 -4.66 6.61
C GLN A 438 -16.71 -4.86 7.94
N GLN A 439 -17.79 -4.10 8.16
CA GLN A 439 -18.63 -4.24 9.35
C GLN A 439 -19.31 -5.62 9.41
N GLU A 440 -19.84 -6.13 8.29
CA GLU A 440 -20.44 -7.47 8.26
C GLU A 440 -19.39 -8.57 8.51
N LEU A 441 -18.17 -8.45 7.95
CA LEU A 441 -17.08 -9.42 8.11
C LEU A 441 -16.49 -9.44 9.53
N SER A 442 -16.69 -8.39 10.32
CA SER A 442 -16.30 -8.38 11.74
C SER A 442 -17.15 -9.30 12.63
N ARG A 443 -18.25 -9.85 12.09
CA ARG A 443 -19.15 -10.75 12.79
C ARG A 443 -18.68 -12.21 12.64
N PRO A 444 -18.39 -12.94 13.74
CA PRO A 444 -17.87 -14.31 13.67
C PRO A 444 -18.74 -15.27 12.85
N GLU A 445 -20.06 -15.14 12.93
CA GLU A 445 -21.04 -15.95 12.20
C GLU A 445 -21.11 -15.66 10.70
N VAL A 446 -20.57 -14.52 10.26
CA VAL A 446 -20.42 -14.19 8.83
C VAL A 446 -19.07 -14.71 8.34
N LEU A 447 -18.00 -14.45 9.09
CA LEU A 447 -16.63 -14.83 8.70
C LEU A 447 -16.46 -16.34 8.50
N VAL A 448 -17.18 -17.16 9.27
CA VAL A 448 -17.17 -18.64 9.13
C VAL A 448 -17.62 -19.14 7.75
N LYS A 449 -18.37 -18.34 6.99
CA LYS A 449 -18.78 -18.68 5.62
C LYS A 449 -17.62 -18.65 4.64
N PHE A 450 -16.65 -17.77 4.87
CA PHE A 450 -15.57 -17.48 3.93
C PHE A 450 -14.23 -18.10 4.34
N ILE A 451 -14.01 -18.34 5.64
CA ILE A 451 -12.77 -18.91 6.17
C ILE A 451 -13.10 -20.13 7.01
N SER A 452 -12.70 -21.31 6.55
CA SER A 452 -12.96 -22.59 7.23
C SER A 452 -12.07 -22.81 8.44
N GLU A 453 -10.82 -22.34 8.41
CA GLU A 453 -9.85 -22.54 9.48
C GLU A 453 -10.12 -21.63 10.69
N LYS A 454 -10.35 -22.23 11.86
CA LYS A 454 -10.69 -21.48 13.08
C LYS A 454 -9.56 -20.55 13.52
N SER A 455 -8.31 -21.00 13.49
CA SER A 455 -7.13 -20.21 13.86
C SER A 455 -7.00 -18.93 13.04
N VAL A 456 -7.22 -19.02 11.72
CA VAL A 456 -7.19 -17.84 10.84
C VAL A 456 -8.34 -16.88 11.19
N ARG A 457 -9.56 -17.40 11.43
CA ARG A 457 -10.69 -16.56 11.84
C ARG A 457 -10.43 -15.84 13.16
N ASP A 458 -9.93 -16.55 14.16
CA ASP A 458 -9.65 -15.96 15.47
C ASP A 458 -8.63 -14.82 15.32
N ARG A 459 -7.52 -15.04 14.59
CA ARG A 459 -6.51 -14.01 14.31
C ARG A 459 -7.05 -12.82 13.51
N MET A 460 -7.92 -13.04 12.52
CA MET A 460 -8.59 -11.95 11.79
C MET A 460 -9.49 -11.13 12.71
N LEU A 461 -10.31 -11.79 13.53
CA LEU A 461 -11.21 -11.12 14.48
C LEU A 461 -10.44 -10.39 15.58
N GLU A 462 -9.24 -10.87 15.96
CA GLU A 462 -8.33 -10.16 16.85
C GLU A 462 -7.84 -8.83 16.25
N THR A 463 -7.81 -8.67 14.93
CA THR A 463 -7.53 -7.37 14.31
C THR A 463 -8.75 -6.45 14.26
N CYS A 464 -9.96 -6.95 14.48
CA CYS A 464 -11.16 -6.12 14.49
C CYS A 464 -11.30 -5.34 15.80
N VAL A 465 -11.95 -4.18 15.69
CA VAL A 465 -12.57 -3.44 16.80
C VAL A 465 -14.08 -3.46 16.61
N GLY A 466 -14.85 -3.00 17.61
CA GLY A 466 -16.30 -2.99 17.51
C GLY A 466 -16.81 -2.17 16.31
N GLN A 467 -17.76 -2.73 15.56
CA GLN A 467 -18.36 -2.11 14.39
C GLN A 467 -19.87 -2.39 14.36
N TRP A 468 -20.67 -1.37 14.08
CA TRP A 468 -22.13 -1.45 14.12
C TRP A 468 -22.77 -0.69 12.96
N ASP A 469 -23.83 -1.27 12.38
CA ASP A 469 -24.69 -0.60 11.42
C ASP A 469 -25.56 0.45 12.13
N VAL A 470 -25.49 1.71 11.69
CA VAL A 470 -26.22 2.83 12.31
C VAL A 470 -27.73 2.74 12.09
N SER A 471 -28.15 2.04 11.04
CA SER A 471 -29.57 1.80 10.73
C SER A 471 -30.17 0.61 11.49
N SER A 472 -29.34 -0.19 12.17
CA SER A 472 -29.80 -1.38 12.88
C SER A 472 -30.59 -1.04 14.14
N SER A 473 -31.72 -1.73 14.32
CA SER A 473 -32.52 -1.68 15.54
C SER A 473 -32.08 -2.71 16.60
N ALA A 474 -30.96 -3.40 16.38
CA ALA A 474 -30.42 -4.33 17.38
C ALA A 474 -30.04 -3.59 18.67
N GLU A 475 -30.27 -4.22 19.81
CA GLU A 475 -30.01 -3.64 21.14
C GLU A 475 -28.55 -3.20 21.29
N GLU A 476 -27.61 -4.05 20.88
CA GLU A 476 -26.18 -3.73 21.01
C GLU A 476 -25.75 -2.56 20.11
N ALA A 477 -26.23 -2.51 18.87
CA ALA A 477 -25.97 -1.36 17.98
C ALA A 477 -26.54 -0.07 18.58
N THR A 478 -27.79 -0.11 19.07
CA THR A 478 -28.44 1.04 19.72
C THR A 478 -27.65 1.52 20.93
N LYS A 479 -27.20 0.62 21.80
CA LYS A 479 -26.37 0.94 22.97
C LYS A 479 -25.07 1.65 22.58
N HIS A 480 -24.37 1.18 21.55
CA HIS A 480 -23.13 1.82 21.11
C HIS A 480 -23.36 3.17 20.42
N ILE A 481 -24.44 3.33 19.65
CA ILE A 481 -24.84 4.62 19.08
C ILE A 481 -25.17 5.63 20.19
N GLN A 482 -25.90 5.22 21.23
CA GLN A 482 -26.19 6.07 22.39
C GLN A 482 -24.91 6.44 23.14
N LYS A 483 -23.97 5.49 23.31
CA LYS A 483 -22.67 5.77 23.91
C LYS A 483 -21.85 6.74 23.05
N ALA A 484 -21.95 6.68 21.71
CA ALA A 484 -21.27 7.62 20.82
C ALA A 484 -21.80 9.06 20.91
N PHE A 485 -23.08 9.26 21.26
CA PHE A 485 -23.59 10.60 21.59
C PHE A 485 -22.99 11.17 22.89
N GLN A 486 -22.64 10.31 23.84
CA GLN A 486 -22.14 10.69 25.17
C GLN A 486 -20.60 10.82 25.20
N SER A 487 -19.91 9.94 24.50
CA SER A 487 -18.46 9.80 24.45
C SER A 487 -17.98 9.63 23.00
N PRO A 488 -18.11 10.68 22.16
CA PRO A 488 -17.80 10.61 20.73
C PRO A 488 -16.32 10.33 20.45
N GLU A 489 -15.43 10.65 21.38
CA GLU A 489 -13.99 10.43 21.28
C GLU A 489 -13.62 8.94 21.19
N LEU A 490 -14.53 8.04 21.59
CA LEU A 490 -14.35 6.59 21.54
C LEU A 490 -14.78 5.97 20.20
N TYR A 491 -15.31 6.75 19.27
CA TYR A 491 -15.86 6.24 18.01
C TYR A 491 -15.44 7.07 16.80
N VAL A 492 -15.60 6.48 15.63
CA VAL A 492 -15.58 7.12 14.32
C VAL A 492 -16.82 6.69 13.55
N LEU A 493 -17.48 7.65 12.92
CA LEU A 493 -18.61 7.39 12.03
C LEU A 493 -18.09 7.44 10.59
N LYS A 494 -18.28 6.36 9.84
CA LYS A 494 -17.74 6.20 8.49
C LYS A 494 -18.86 6.02 7.47
N PRO A 495 -18.94 6.86 6.42
CA PRO A 495 -19.77 6.56 5.25
C PRO A 495 -19.09 5.50 4.37
N ASN A 496 -19.84 4.92 3.43
CA ASN A 496 -19.30 4.00 2.43
C ASN A 496 -18.58 4.74 1.29
N ARG A 497 -17.44 5.37 1.60
CA ARG A 497 -16.58 6.11 0.66
C ARG A 497 -15.12 5.67 0.78
N GLU A 498 -14.37 5.88 -0.29
CA GLU A 498 -12.93 5.64 -0.38
C GLU A 498 -12.14 6.95 -0.57
N GLY A 499 -10.82 6.90 -0.40
CA GLY A 499 -9.92 8.02 -0.75
C GLY A 499 -9.63 9.02 0.38
N GLY A 500 -10.09 8.75 1.61
CA GLY A 500 -9.90 9.62 2.77
C GLY A 500 -10.71 10.92 2.72
N GLY A 501 -10.87 11.59 3.87
CA GLY A 501 -11.58 12.86 4.00
C GLY A 501 -13.09 12.74 4.29
N ASN A 502 -13.60 11.53 4.50
CA ASN A 502 -15.04 11.27 4.58
C ASN A 502 -15.53 10.91 5.99
N ASN A 503 -14.63 10.69 6.95
CA ASN A 503 -15.00 10.18 8.27
C ASN A 503 -15.40 11.34 9.20
N PHE A 504 -16.29 11.05 10.14
CA PHE A 504 -16.73 12.02 11.13
C PHE A 504 -16.20 11.63 12.51
N TYR A 505 -15.55 12.59 13.17
CA TYR A 505 -14.93 12.44 14.50
C TYR A 505 -15.53 13.43 15.49
N ASP A 506 -15.51 13.09 16.77
CA ASP A 506 -15.78 14.00 17.88
C ASP A 506 -17.09 14.81 17.67
N GLY A 507 -17.04 16.14 17.67
CA GLY A 507 -18.24 16.98 17.46
C GLY A 507 -18.91 16.80 16.09
N GLN A 508 -18.15 16.47 15.04
CA GLN A 508 -18.70 16.21 13.70
C GLN A 508 -19.49 14.89 13.69
N LEU A 509 -19.00 13.87 14.42
CA LEU A 509 -19.70 12.61 14.61
C LEU A 509 -21.08 12.86 15.25
N ILE A 510 -21.14 13.62 16.35
CA ILE A 510 -22.40 13.93 17.03
C ILE A 510 -23.35 14.66 16.08
N SER A 511 -22.85 15.67 15.37
CA SER A 511 -23.65 16.50 14.48
C SER A 511 -24.26 15.66 13.36
N ARG A 512 -23.46 14.77 12.77
CA ARG A 512 -23.93 13.85 11.72
C ARG A 512 -24.91 12.81 12.26
N LEU A 513 -24.63 12.20 13.41
CA LEU A 513 -25.57 11.24 14.01
C LEU A 513 -26.93 11.85 14.33
N LYS A 514 -26.99 13.11 14.81
CA LYS A 514 -28.27 13.81 15.04
C LYS A 514 -29.08 14.01 13.76
N GLU A 515 -28.41 14.16 12.63
CA GLU A 515 -29.05 14.33 11.32
C GLU A 515 -29.59 13.00 10.77
N VAL A 516 -28.80 11.93 10.86
CA VAL A 516 -29.09 10.68 10.12
C VAL A 516 -29.69 9.57 10.96
N TYR A 517 -29.46 9.54 12.28
CA TYR A 517 -29.94 8.43 13.12
C TYR A 517 -31.47 8.38 13.12
N GLN A 518 -32.04 7.17 13.00
CA GLN A 518 -33.48 6.93 12.85
C GLN A 518 -34.11 7.50 11.57
N THR A 519 -33.29 7.84 10.57
CA THR A 519 -33.73 8.17 9.20
C THR A 519 -33.26 7.09 8.23
N ASP A 520 -33.75 7.14 6.98
CA ASP A 520 -33.30 6.19 5.95
C ASP A 520 -31.81 6.35 5.61
N GLN A 521 -31.29 7.58 5.71
CA GLN A 521 -29.88 7.91 5.48
C GLN A 521 -28.91 7.26 6.47
N ALA A 522 -29.38 6.74 7.62
CA ALA A 522 -28.55 5.97 8.54
C ALA A 522 -27.86 4.78 7.85
N LYS A 523 -28.48 4.22 6.80
CA LYS A 523 -27.98 3.07 6.04
C LYS A 523 -26.63 3.34 5.34
N GLU A 524 -26.26 4.61 5.11
CA GLU A 524 -24.97 4.95 4.50
C GLU A 524 -23.79 4.75 5.46
N PHE A 525 -24.04 4.64 6.77
CA PHE A 525 -23.01 4.76 7.80
C PHE A 525 -22.81 3.49 8.64
N ILE A 526 -21.56 3.26 9.00
CA ILE A 526 -21.19 2.39 10.11
C ILE A 526 -20.61 3.24 11.25
N LEU A 527 -20.86 2.81 12.49
CA LEU A 527 -20.16 3.28 13.67
C LEU A 527 -19.04 2.30 13.99
N MET A 528 -17.82 2.77 14.15
CA MET A 528 -16.66 1.95 14.48
C MET A 528 -16.00 2.48 15.74
N GLU A 529 -15.58 1.58 16.63
CA GLU A 529 -14.77 1.92 17.79
C GLU A 529 -13.43 2.54 17.34
N ARG A 530 -13.01 3.59 18.04
CA ARG A 530 -11.79 4.31 17.70
C ARG A 530 -10.57 3.51 18.16
N ILE A 531 -9.64 3.29 17.24
CA ILE A 531 -8.34 2.70 17.57
C ILE A 531 -7.49 3.77 18.27
N LEU A 532 -6.89 3.41 19.41
CA LEU A 532 -6.06 4.29 20.25
C LEU A 532 -4.57 3.93 20.10
N PRO A 533 -3.84 4.58 19.19
CA PRO A 533 -2.41 4.34 19.01
C PRO A 533 -1.55 5.07 20.04
N PRO A 534 -0.41 4.47 20.45
CA PRO A 534 0.62 5.19 21.20
C PRO A 534 1.09 6.43 20.44
N LEU A 535 1.15 7.58 21.12
CA LEU A 535 1.56 8.85 20.51
C LEU A 535 3.09 8.95 20.44
N GLN A 536 3.62 9.34 19.28
CA GLN A 536 5.04 9.61 19.09
C GLN A 536 5.27 11.03 18.58
N GLU A 537 6.38 11.67 18.94
CA GLU A 537 6.76 12.95 18.35
C GLU A 537 7.51 12.73 17.03
N ASN A 538 7.20 13.52 16.01
CA ASN A 538 7.96 13.54 14.75
C ASN A 538 7.85 14.91 14.06
N PHE A 539 8.78 15.20 13.16
CA PHE A 539 8.77 16.40 12.34
C PHE A 539 8.08 16.10 11.01
N LEU A 540 7.01 16.83 10.70
CA LEU A 540 6.33 16.75 9.41
C LEU A 540 6.96 17.76 8.43
N VAL A 541 7.55 17.25 7.37
CA VAL A 541 8.20 18.04 6.32
C VAL A 541 7.28 18.10 5.12
N ARG A 542 6.85 19.32 4.77
CA ARG A 542 5.93 19.55 3.65
C ARG A 542 6.53 20.56 2.67
N PRO A 543 6.29 20.41 1.35
CA PRO A 543 6.69 21.42 0.38
C PRO A 543 6.11 22.78 0.75
N GLN A 544 6.92 23.83 0.63
CA GLN A 544 6.50 25.23 0.77
C GLN A 544 5.90 25.59 2.15
N LYS A 545 6.06 24.72 3.16
CA LYS A 545 5.63 24.98 4.54
C LYS A 545 6.80 24.80 5.50
N PRO A 546 6.81 25.51 6.64
CA PRO A 546 7.74 25.24 7.72
C PRO A 546 7.60 23.80 8.21
N THR A 547 8.71 23.22 8.65
CA THR A 547 8.70 21.91 9.30
C THR A 547 8.13 22.02 10.70
N GLU A 548 7.20 21.14 11.05
CA GLU A 548 6.47 21.20 12.32
C GLU A 548 6.74 19.95 13.16
N LEU A 549 7.18 20.13 14.40
CA LEU A 549 7.25 19.06 15.39
C LEU A 549 5.88 18.87 16.03
N LEU A 550 5.30 17.67 15.88
CA LEU A 550 3.97 17.37 16.36
C LEU A 550 3.94 16.01 17.07
N HIS A 551 2.93 15.82 17.92
CA HIS A 551 2.51 14.47 18.30
C HIS A 551 1.83 13.84 17.08
N THR A 552 2.20 12.61 16.79
CA THR A 552 1.83 11.91 15.58
C THR A 552 1.35 10.50 15.87
N VAL A 553 0.55 9.98 14.94
CA VAL A 553 0.10 8.61 14.88
C VAL A 553 0.47 8.03 13.53
N SER A 554 0.84 6.75 13.52
CA SER A 554 1.30 6.07 12.31
C SER A 554 0.38 4.90 11.99
N GLU A 555 -0.13 4.93 10.77
CA GLU A 555 -0.93 3.88 10.17
C GLU A 555 -0.06 3.11 9.19
N ILE A 556 -0.10 1.78 9.26
CA ILE A 556 0.62 0.93 8.31
C ILE A 556 -0.33 0.33 7.28
N GLY A 557 0.16 0.07 6.07
CA GLY A 557 -0.58 -0.63 5.03
C GLY A 557 0.22 -1.82 4.52
N ILE A 558 -0.38 -3.01 4.53
CA ILE A 558 0.24 -4.24 4.02
C ILE A 558 -0.29 -4.49 2.61
N PHE A 559 0.60 -4.61 1.64
CA PHE A 559 0.25 -4.81 0.24
C PHE A 559 0.10 -6.30 -0.09
N GLY A 560 -0.98 -6.65 -0.80
CA GLY A 560 -1.32 -7.99 -1.24
C GLY A 560 -1.71 -8.02 -2.72
N VAL A 561 -1.56 -9.18 -3.33
CA VAL A 561 -1.99 -9.48 -4.69
C VAL A 561 -2.70 -10.82 -4.73
N ILE A 562 -3.80 -10.89 -5.46
CA ILE A 562 -4.41 -12.16 -5.89
C ILE A 562 -4.70 -12.14 -7.40
N ILE A 563 -4.45 -13.25 -8.09
CA ILE A 563 -4.88 -13.49 -9.47
C ILE A 563 -5.65 -14.79 -9.48
N ALA A 564 -6.92 -14.74 -9.85
CA ALA A 564 -7.82 -15.88 -9.76
C ALA A 564 -8.96 -15.84 -10.79
N ARG A 565 -9.63 -16.99 -10.94
CA ARG A 565 -10.91 -17.15 -11.64
C ARG A 565 -11.74 -18.19 -10.88
N GLY A 566 -12.81 -17.74 -10.23
CA GLY A 566 -13.56 -18.58 -9.29
C GLY A 566 -12.61 -19.17 -8.23
N ASP A 567 -12.57 -20.49 -8.07
CA ASP A 567 -11.68 -21.15 -7.11
C ASP A 567 -10.25 -21.38 -7.63
N GLU A 568 -9.97 -21.09 -8.91
CA GLU A 568 -8.65 -21.27 -9.50
C GLU A 568 -7.74 -20.07 -9.18
N ILE A 569 -6.73 -20.27 -8.33
CA ILE A 569 -5.79 -19.23 -7.90
C ILE A 569 -4.42 -19.43 -8.55
N ILE A 570 -3.97 -18.46 -9.33
CA ILE A 570 -2.63 -18.44 -9.96
C ILE A 570 -1.61 -17.77 -9.03
N CYS A 571 -2.02 -16.69 -8.36
CA CYS A 571 -1.17 -15.93 -7.46
C CYS A 571 -1.94 -15.55 -6.21
N ASN A 572 -1.34 -15.74 -5.04
CA ASN A 572 -1.75 -15.12 -3.78
C ASN A 572 -0.47 -14.78 -3.01
N ALA A 573 -0.13 -13.50 -2.96
CA ALA A 573 1.14 -13.03 -2.44
C ALA A 573 0.99 -11.69 -1.71
N PHE A 574 2.03 -11.32 -0.96
CA PHE A 574 2.09 -10.06 -0.24
C PHE A 574 3.51 -9.49 -0.27
N ALA A 575 3.64 -8.18 -0.09
CA ALA A 575 4.94 -7.52 0.01
C ALA A 575 5.43 -7.53 1.45
N LYS A 576 6.74 -7.68 1.64
CA LYS A 576 7.36 -7.43 2.95
C LYS A 576 7.39 -5.94 3.30
N ASP A 577 7.48 -5.09 2.28
CA ASP A 577 7.37 -3.65 2.45
C ASP A 577 6.02 -3.29 3.08
N ILE A 578 6.06 -2.37 4.03
CA ILE A 578 4.87 -1.77 4.60
C ILE A 578 4.80 -0.30 4.20
N LEU A 579 3.62 0.13 3.77
CA LEU A 579 3.33 1.56 3.70
C LEU A 579 3.29 2.09 5.13
N VAL A 580 3.93 3.22 5.42
CA VAL A 580 3.71 3.95 6.67
C VAL A 580 3.21 5.35 6.32
N ARG A 581 2.03 5.68 6.84
CA ARG A 581 1.47 7.03 6.78
C ARG A 581 1.42 7.60 8.19
N THR A 582 2.04 8.75 8.37
CA THR A 582 2.10 9.42 9.66
C THR A 582 1.39 10.76 9.58
N LYS A 583 0.53 11.04 10.55
CA LYS A 583 -0.24 12.29 10.64
C LYS A 583 -0.17 12.85 12.05
N ALA A 584 -0.45 14.14 12.18
CA ALA A 584 -0.64 14.74 13.50
C ALA A 584 -1.80 14.05 14.24
N SER A 585 -1.66 13.83 15.55
CA SER A 585 -2.66 13.13 16.37
C SER A 585 -4.01 13.85 16.44
N THR A 586 -4.00 15.17 16.22
CA THR A 586 -5.20 16.02 16.15
C THR A 586 -5.95 15.95 14.83
N VAL A 587 -5.40 15.25 13.82
CA VAL A 587 -6.00 15.13 12.50
C VAL A 587 -6.66 13.76 12.36
N GLY A 588 -7.98 13.75 12.21
CA GLY A 588 -8.75 12.51 11.99
C GLY A 588 -8.43 11.83 10.66
N GLU A 589 -8.08 12.60 9.63
CA GLU A 589 -7.92 12.12 8.25
C GLU A 589 -6.49 11.71 7.88
N GLY A 590 -6.34 10.65 7.05
CA GLY A 590 -5.04 10.01 6.76
C GLY A 590 -4.46 10.23 5.36
N GLY A 591 -5.08 11.04 4.51
CA GLY A 591 -4.65 11.18 3.11
C GLY A 591 -3.35 11.98 2.94
N VAL A 592 -2.35 11.40 2.27
CA VAL A 592 -1.09 12.10 1.92
C VAL A 592 -1.30 13.05 0.73
N ALA A 593 -1.99 12.58 -0.32
CA ALA A 593 -2.26 13.39 -1.51
C ALA A 593 -3.16 14.60 -1.23
N THR A 594 -3.99 14.52 -0.18
CA THR A 594 -4.84 15.60 0.34
C THR A 594 -4.14 16.48 1.38
N GLY A 595 -2.89 16.16 1.74
CA GLY A 595 -2.03 16.99 2.61
C GLY A 595 -2.21 16.78 4.11
N TYR A 596 -3.00 15.80 4.55
CA TYR A 596 -3.20 15.51 5.98
C TYR A 596 -2.07 14.66 6.57
N ALA A 597 -1.61 13.63 5.84
CA ALA A 597 -0.53 12.76 6.28
C ALA A 597 0.79 13.05 5.53
N CYS A 598 1.87 12.44 6.02
CA CYS A 598 3.17 12.33 5.39
C CYS A 598 3.51 10.85 5.18
N LEU A 599 4.30 10.54 4.16
CA LEU A 599 4.93 9.23 4.05
C LEU A 599 6.05 9.09 5.10
N SER A 600 6.18 7.90 5.63
CA SER A 600 7.21 7.54 6.59
C SER A 600 7.75 6.13 6.26
N SER A 601 8.85 5.77 6.91
CA SER A 601 9.32 4.39 7.01
C SER A 601 9.24 3.97 8.48
N ALA A 602 9.48 2.69 8.76
CA ALA A 602 9.39 2.17 10.13
C ALA A 602 10.75 1.76 10.68
N ILE A 603 10.94 2.01 11.97
CA ILE A 603 11.92 1.28 12.79
C ILE A 603 11.16 0.25 13.61
N ILE A 604 11.53 -1.00 13.41
CA ILE A 604 10.83 -2.16 13.97
C ILE A 604 11.53 -2.57 15.28
N LEU A 605 10.80 -2.50 16.39
CA LEU A 605 11.24 -2.88 17.72
C LEU A 605 11.09 -4.39 17.93
N LYS A 606 12.19 -5.08 18.21
CA LYS A 606 12.16 -6.49 18.63
C LYS A 606 11.61 -6.60 20.05
N SER A 607 10.95 -7.73 20.34
CA SER A 607 10.67 -8.11 21.72
C SER A 607 12.01 -8.31 22.45
N ALA A 608 12.02 -8.00 23.76
CA ALA A 608 13.19 -8.12 24.62
C ALA A 608 13.74 -9.55 24.66
#